data_AF-A0A4Q7EMA4-F1
#
_entry.id   AF-A0A4Q7EMA4-F1
#
_cell.length_a   1.000
_cell.length_b   1.000
_cell.length_c   1.000
_cell.angle_alpha   90.00
_cell.angle_beta   90.00
_cell.angle_gamma   90.00
#
_symmetry.space_group_name_H-M   'P 1'
#
loop_
_entity.id
_entity.type
_entity.pdbx_description
1 polymer ?
#
loop_
_entity_poly.entity_id
_entity_poly.type
_entity_poly.pdbx_seq_one_letter_code
_entity_poly.pdbx_strand_id
1 'polypeptide(L)'
;MNHKREGEKEHERMVFAELVNFIGLEVYRAAVLTQYPDEYNRILSLNNEVVLALKALHCDEVHNNLDDLTWIIVNSIVLGQPLEELEEQINYVANQIYPDEILDEDIDLKAHLQEETKQVLQVAKMLHDSHASWCTDICHRCMPAGLISELNLKEVIAYVDSKAYILREEKVDEGTSNIDITPPPFRSISMFGDKPKYCIHSQKTDLVPIPEASLFNRYMRAVSSPKEKLKCSNTQYQALCLIAQIDKKVTHVEFTQSLNVKIDLSSPMSKRELELLMSALHHKIERHQTKNRTSALLLAENLEEVDQANRNIDLGTFDLANYMDLTKYQILGVSSFTDVKRALLGLMAWHEHFIKTGDDHSLIYEKANHHQYDSFEAVTEQFIDENTGEVKKGYGLNTIKKGYNVISVAIQRELINQRYGRYQERKLSSERKKALENSPVIPASDLHDNDKQMVNDRLGRLASRGYEGEIKQHEDGSIWVVPLRK
;
A
#
# COMPACT_ATOMS: atom_id res chain seq x y z
N MET A 1 2.00 -21.45 -27.68
CA MET A 1 3.29 -21.63 -26.98
C MET A 1 3.96 -20.30 -26.59
N ASN A 2 3.87 -19.22 -27.39
CA ASN A 2 4.45 -17.91 -27.03
C ASN A 2 3.67 -17.14 -25.96
N HIS A 3 2.33 -17.12 -26.01
CA HIS A 3 1.52 -16.35 -25.04
C HIS A 3 1.63 -16.84 -23.58
N LYS A 4 1.83 -18.15 -23.35
CA LYS A 4 2.06 -18.69 -22.00
C LYS A 4 3.37 -18.16 -21.37
N ARG A 5 4.44 -18.05 -22.18
CA ARG A 5 5.72 -17.48 -21.74
C ARG A 5 5.70 -15.97 -21.58
N GLU A 6 4.81 -15.27 -22.27
CA GLU A 6 4.60 -13.82 -22.09
C GLU A 6 3.87 -13.53 -20.78
N GLY A 7 2.79 -14.25 -20.48
CA GLY A 7 2.06 -14.12 -19.22
C GLY A 7 2.89 -14.49 -17.98
N GLU A 8 3.72 -15.53 -18.07
CA GLU A 8 4.67 -15.89 -16.98
C GLU A 8 5.67 -14.76 -16.70
N LYS A 9 6.23 -14.12 -17.74
CA LYS A 9 7.16 -12.99 -17.59
C LYS A 9 6.49 -11.74 -17.04
N GLU A 10 5.25 -11.49 -17.45
CA GLU A 10 4.46 -10.36 -16.93
C GLU A 10 4.20 -10.54 -15.43
N HIS A 11 3.76 -11.73 -15.02
CA HIS A 11 3.55 -12.06 -13.62
C HIS A 11 4.84 -11.94 -12.78
N GLU A 12 5.97 -12.46 -13.27
CA GLU A 12 7.26 -12.30 -12.59
C GLU A 12 7.65 -10.82 -12.40
N ARG A 13 7.35 -9.95 -13.37
CA ARG A 13 7.59 -8.50 -13.23
C ARG A 13 6.70 -7.87 -12.18
N MET A 14 5.43 -8.26 -12.13
CA MET A 14 4.49 -7.79 -11.10
C MET A 14 4.98 -8.18 -9.70
N VAL A 15 5.31 -9.46 -9.50
CA VAL A 15 5.82 -9.97 -8.22
C VAL A 15 7.12 -9.29 -7.81
N PHE A 16 8.02 -9.03 -8.78
CA PHE A 16 9.23 -8.26 -8.51
C PHE A 16 8.92 -6.85 -8.00
N ALA A 17 7.97 -6.15 -8.63
CA ALA A 17 7.55 -4.82 -8.20
C ALA A 17 6.93 -4.83 -6.80
N GLU A 18 6.10 -5.83 -6.47
CA GLU A 18 5.51 -6.00 -5.14
C GLU A 18 6.57 -6.26 -4.06
N LEU A 19 7.55 -7.12 -4.33
CA LEU A 19 8.67 -7.37 -3.41
C LEU A 19 9.49 -6.11 -3.16
N VAL A 20 9.74 -5.31 -4.19
CA VAL A 20 10.46 -4.04 -4.04
C VAL A 20 9.64 -3.03 -3.23
N ASN A 21 8.32 -2.97 -3.43
CA ASN A 21 7.42 -2.13 -2.63
C ASN A 21 7.36 -2.55 -1.18
N PHE A 22 7.29 -3.86 -0.90
CA PHE A 22 7.36 -4.41 0.44
C PHE A 22 8.67 -4.02 1.14
N ILE A 23 9.82 -4.20 0.49
CA ILE A 23 11.11 -3.75 1.03
C ILE A 23 11.09 -2.23 1.26
N GLY A 24 10.50 -1.46 0.34
CA GLY A 24 10.33 -0.01 0.46
C GLY A 24 9.50 0.41 1.67
N LEU A 25 8.42 -0.31 1.97
CA LEU A 25 7.60 -0.12 3.16
C LEU A 25 8.42 -0.35 4.43
N GLU A 26 9.21 -1.42 4.50
CA GLU A 26 10.05 -1.69 5.67
C GLU A 26 11.18 -0.67 5.83
N VAL A 27 11.76 -0.21 4.72
CA VAL A 27 12.73 0.91 4.73
C VAL A 27 12.09 2.19 5.29
N TYR A 28 10.86 2.49 4.88
CA TYR A 28 10.10 3.62 5.38
C TYR A 28 9.75 3.47 6.87
N ARG A 29 9.25 2.31 7.28
CA ARG A 29 8.97 1.96 8.67
C ARG A 29 10.20 2.12 9.56
N ALA A 30 11.35 1.61 9.13
CA ALA A 30 12.61 1.79 9.84
C ALA A 30 12.99 3.27 10.02
N ALA A 31 12.75 4.10 9.01
CA ALA A 31 12.98 5.54 9.10
C ALA A 31 12.00 6.23 10.08
N VAL A 32 10.72 5.84 10.07
CA VAL A 32 9.72 6.34 11.02
C VAL A 32 10.06 5.92 12.44
N LEU A 33 10.38 4.65 12.70
CA LEU A 33 10.80 4.15 14.02
C LEU A 33 12.01 4.91 14.58
N THR A 34 12.94 5.30 13.70
CA THR A 34 14.14 6.05 14.11
C THR A 34 13.83 7.50 14.48
N GLN A 35 12.89 8.15 13.79
CA GLN A 35 12.58 9.59 13.99
C GLN A 35 11.43 9.82 14.97
N TYR A 36 10.38 9.00 14.88
CA TYR A 36 9.11 9.15 15.59
C TYR A 36 8.73 7.87 16.36
N PRO A 37 9.59 7.33 17.24
CA PRO A 37 9.31 6.09 17.96
C PRO A 37 8.03 6.16 18.81
N ASP A 38 7.76 7.30 19.46
CA ASP A 38 6.59 7.45 20.32
C ASP A 38 5.29 7.53 19.51
N GLU A 39 5.28 8.23 18.38
CA GLU A 39 4.11 8.26 17.49
C GLU A 39 3.86 6.91 16.84
N TYR A 40 4.91 6.19 16.45
CA TYR A 40 4.78 4.80 16.00
C TYR A 40 4.08 3.93 17.05
N ASN A 41 4.55 3.99 18.31
CA ASN A 41 3.96 3.22 19.41
C ASN A 41 2.53 3.65 19.73
N ARG A 42 2.20 4.94 19.57
CA ARG A 42 0.81 5.43 19.66
C ARG A 42 -0.07 4.80 18.58
N ILE A 43 0.38 4.77 17.33
CA ILE A 43 -0.36 4.12 16.21
C ILE A 43 -0.55 2.62 16.50
N LEU A 44 0.48 1.93 16.97
CA LEU A 44 0.38 0.52 17.37
C LEU A 44 -0.63 0.30 18.51
N SER A 45 -0.61 1.18 19.51
CA SER A 45 -1.56 1.12 20.63
C SER A 45 -3.00 1.32 20.16
N LEU A 46 -3.24 2.29 19.28
CA LEU A 46 -4.54 2.52 18.65
C LEU A 46 -5.01 1.29 17.87
N ASN A 47 -4.13 0.67 17.09
CA ASN A 47 -4.47 -0.55 16.36
C ASN A 47 -4.87 -1.69 17.29
N ASN A 48 -4.13 -1.91 18.36
CA ASN A 48 -4.46 -2.94 19.34
C ASN A 48 -5.79 -2.63 20.03
N GLU A 49 -6.08 -1.36 20.34
CA GLU A 49 -7.37 -0.92 20.87
C GLU A 49 -8.52 -1.21 19.89
N VAL A 50 -8.37 -0.85 18.61
CA VAL A 50 -9.36 -1.11 17.55
C VAL A 50 -9.59 -2.62 17.39
N VAL A 51 -8.53 -3.42 17.30
CA VAL A 51 -8.63 -4.89 17.18
C VAL A 51 -9.38 -5.48 18.37
N LEU A 52 -9.06 -5.05 19.59
CA LEU A 52 -9.74 -5.53 20.80
C LEU A 52 -11.21 -5.13 20.81
N ALA A 53 -11.53 -3.89 20.43
CA ALA A 53 -12.90 -3.40 20.38
C ALA A 53 -13.74 -4.15 19.34
N LEU A 54 -13.19 -4.42 18.15
CA LEU A 54 -13.86 -5.20 17.11
C LEU A 54 -14.03 -6.67 17.51
N LYS A 55 -13.01 -7.30 18.09
CA LYS A 55 -13.09 -8.69 18.56
C LYS A 55 -14.15 -8.86 19.66
N ALA A 56 -14.34 -7.86 20.51
CA ALA A 56 -15.33 -7.88 21.59
C ALA A 56 -16.79 -7.85 21.10
N LEU A 57 -17.03 -7.48 19.84
CA LEU A 57 -18.38 -7.50 19.26
C LEU A 57 -18.90 -8.92 19.02
N HIS A 58 -18.01 -9.92 18.90
CA HIS A 58 -18.37 -11.31 18.58
C HIS A 58 -19.24 -11.42 17.31
N CYS A 59 -19.01 -10.55 16.32
CA CYS A 59 -19.66 -10.60 15.01
C CYS A 59 -18.97 -11.64 14.13
N ASP A 60 -19.52 -12.86 14.06
CA ASP A 60 -18.88 -14.01 13.41
C ASP A 60 -18.71 -13.80 11.89
N GLU A 61 -19.68 -13.16 11.23
CA GLU A 61 -19.66 -12.94 9.77
C GLU A 61 -18.70 -11.82 9.38
N VAL A 62 -18.69 -10.72 10.15
CA VAL A 62 -17.78 -9.59 9.93
C VAL A 62 -16.34 -9.90 10.40
N HIS A 63 -16.13 -10.93 11.24
CA HIS A 63 -14.81 -11.32 11.76
C HIS A 63 -13.79 -11.62 10.65
N ASN A 64 -14.25 -12.13 9.52
CA ASN A 64 -13.40 -12.46 8.37
C ASN A 64 -12.76 -11.22 7.71
N ASN A 65 -13.26 -10.01 8.01
CA ASN A 65 -12.76 -8.73 7.48
C ASN A 65 -12.20 -7.83 8.58
N LEU A 66 -11.87 -8.39 9.74
CA LEU A 66 -11.37 -7.63 10.89
C LEU A 66 -10.11 -6.84 10.56
N ASP A 67 -9.22 -7.39 9.74
CA ASP A 67 -8.01 -6.70 9.28
C ASP A 67 -8.33 -5.44 8.47
N ASP A 68 -9.27 -5.54 7.54
CA ASP A 68 -9.63 -4.44 6.65
C ASP A 68 -10.40 -3.34 7.40
N LEU A 69 -11.29 -3.72 8.33
CA LEU A 69 -11.96 -2.79 9.23
C LEU A 69 -10.99 -2.08 10.17
N THR A 70 -10.05 -2.83 10.76
CA THR A 70 -8.99 -2.26 11.59
C THR A 70 -8.19 -1.24 10.79
N TRP A 71 -7.81 -1.61 9.57
CA TRP A 71 -7.05 -0.75 8.68
C TRP A 71 -7.79 0.56 8.37
N ILE A 72 -9.07 0.48 7.99
CA ILE A 72 -9.93 1.63 7.72
C ILE A 72 -10.03 2.57 8.94
N ILE A 73 -10.37 2.02 10.11
CA ILE A 73 -10.59 2.83 11.33
C ILE A 73 -9.29 3.51 11.77
N VAL A 74 -8.17 2.78 11.85
CA VAL A 74 -6.88 3.34 12.25
C VAL A 74 -6.43 4.45 11.30
N ASN A 75 -6.55 4.23 9.98
CA ASN A 75 -6.18 5.23 8.99
C ASN A 75 -7.05 6.48 9.10
N SER A 76 -8.37 6.32 9.28
CA SER A 76 -9.31 7.44 9.43
C SER A 76 -8.97 8.30 10.64
N ILE A 77 -8.70 7.69 11.79
CA ILE A 77 -8.35 8.41 13.03
C ILE A 77 -7.01 9.14 12.86
N VAL A 78 -5.97 8.45 12.40
CA VAL A 78 -4.61 9.02 12.32
C VAL A 78 -4.52 10.14 11.27
N LEU A 79 -5.24 10.00 10.14
CA LEU A 79 -5.27 11.00 9.08
C LEU A 79 -6.32 12.10 9.30
N GLY A 80 -7.16 11.98 10.34
CA GLY A 80 -8.23 12.93 10.64
C GLY A 80 -9.30 13.00 9.56
N GLN A 81 -9.68 11.86 8.98
CA GLN A 81 -10.76 11.79 7.99
C GLN A 81 -12.12 12.12 8.63
N PRO A 82 -13.05 12.75 7.90
CA PRO A 82 -14.41 12.97 8.37
C PRO A 82 -15.12 11.65 8.69
N LEU A 83 -16.02 11.67 9.68
CA LEU A 83 -16.77 10.48 10.09
C LEU A 83 -17.60 9.92 8.93
N GLU A 84 -18.16 10.78 8.07
CA GLU A 84 -18.96 10.36 6.92
C GLU A 84 -18.14 9.50 5.94
N GLU A 85 -16.87 9.84 5.72
CA GLU A 85 -15.97 9.06 4.85
C GLU A 85 -15.64 7.69 5.48
N LEU A 86 -15.49 7.64 6.81
CA LEU A 86 -15.31 6.39 7.55
C LEU A 86 -16.55 5.49 7.45
N GLU A 87 -17.75 6.06 7.63
CA GLU A 87 -19.01 5.32 7.51
C GLU A 87 -19.18 4.72 6.09
N GLU A 88 -18.86 5.48 5.04
CA GLU A 88 -18.90 4.98 3.66
C GLU A 88 -17.93 3.81 3.43
N GLN A 89 -16.71 3.88 3.95
CA GLN A 89 -15.71 2.82 3.82
C GLN A 89 -16.09 1.54 4.57
N ILE A 90 -16.64 1.66 5.78
CA ILE A 90 -17.13 0.50 6.55
C ILE A 90 -18.30 -0.16 5.84
N ASN A 91 -19.27 0.63 5.35
CA ASN A 91 -20.39 0.09 4.58
C ASN A 91 -19.93 -0.60 3.29
N TYR A 92 -18.90 -0.08 2.63
CA TYR A 92 -18.31 -0.72 1.46
C TYR A 92 -17.76 -2.12 1.79
N VAL A 93 -17.01 -2.27 2.88
CA VAL A 93 -16.51 -3.58 3.32
C VAL A 93 -17.66 -4.52 3.69
N ALA A 94 -18.65 -4.05 4.44
CA ALA A 94 -19.82 -4.85 4.80
C ALA A 94 -20.58 -5.37 3.57
N ASN A 95 -20.73 -4.52 2.54
CA ASN A 95 -21.38 -4.89 1.28
C ASN A 95 -20.56 -5.87 0.41
N GLN A 96 -19.26 -6.06 0.68
CA GLN A 96 -18.47 -7.09 -0.02
C GLN A 96 -18.71 -8.50 0.53
N ILE A 97 -19.10 -8.60 1.81
CA ILE A 97 -19.41 -9.88 2.47
C ILE A 97 -20.64 -10.52 1.83
N TYR A 98 -21.58 -9.70 1.33
CA TYR A 98 -22.74 -10.15 0.56
C TYR A 98 -23.02 -9.22 -0.63
N PRO A 99 -22.77 -9.66 -1.88
CA PRO A 99 -23.37 -9.02 -3.04
C PRO A 99 -24.89 -9.00 -2.88
N ASP A 100 -25.56 -7.96 -3.36
CA ASP A 100 -27.02 -7.73 -3.24
C ASP A 100 -27.93 -8.84 -3.84
N GLU A 101 -27.37 -9.98 -4.27
CA GLU A 101 -28.02 -11.16 -4.81
C GLU A 101 -28.42 -12.14 -3.69
N ILE A 102 -29.43 -11.79 -2.90
CA ILE A 102 -30.11 -12.75 -2.03
C ILE A 102 -31.43 -13.16 -2.70
N LEU A 103 -31.59 -14.47 -2.93
CA LEU A 103 -32.89 -15.11 -3.14
C LEU A 103 -33.74 -14.90 -1.88
N ASP A 104 -35.06 -14.73 -1.99
CA ASP A 104 -36.00 -14.39 -0.88
C ASP A 104 -35.91 -15.27 0.40
N GLU A 105 -35.06 -16.29 0.46
CA GLU A 105 -34.87 -17.23 1.56
C GLU A 105 -33.88 -16.77 2.66
N ASP A 106 -33.07 -15.70 2.49
CA ASP A 106 -32.08 -15.24 3.51
C ASP A 106 -32.36 -13.84 4.13
N ILE A 107 -33.63 -13.47 4.32
CA ILE A 107 -34.02 -12.18 4.94
C ILE A 107 -33.43 -12.01 6.35
N ASP A 108 -33.39 -13.09 7.13
CA ASP A 108 -32.88 -13.07 8.51
C ASP A 108 -31.37 -12.81 8.58
N LEU A 109 -30.61 -13.34 7.61
CA LEU A 109 -29.16 -13.13 7.52
C LEU A 109 -28.82 -11.70 7.10
N LYS A 110 -29.58 -11.13 6.16
CA LYS A 110 -29.42 -9.72 5.77
C LYS A 110 -29.68 -8.76 6.94
N ALA A 111 -30.73 -9.01 7.71
CA ALA A 111 -31.03 -8.24 8.91
C ALA A 111 -29.93 -8.39 9.98
N HIS A 112 -29.38 -9.60 10.13
CA HIS A 112 -28.27 -9.88 11.04
C HIS A 112 -27.01 -9.08 10.68
N LEU A 113 -26.57 -9.13 9.42
CA LEU A 113 -25.40 -8.37 8.92
C LEU A 113 -25.57 -6.86 9.05
N GLN A 114 -26.78 -6.34 8.81
CA GLN A 114 -27.08 -4.92 9.02
C GLN A 114 -26.91 -4.51 10.48
N GLU A 115 -27.33 -5.36 11.42
CA GLU A 115 -27.14 -5.11 12.85
C GLU A 115 -25.66 -5.22 13.25
N GLU A 116 -24.91 -6.19 12.74
CA GLU A 116 -23.46 -6.28 12.96
C GLU A 116 -22.73 -5.05 12.41
N THR A 117 -23.06 -4.62 11.18
CA THR A 117 -22.48 -3.41 10.56
C THR A 117 -22.75 -2.18 11.41
N LYS A 118 -23.96 -2.04 11.94
CA LYS A 118 -24.33 -0.95 12.84
C LYS A 118 -23.54 -0.98 14.15
N GLN A 119 -23.27 -2.16 14.71
CA GLN A 119 -22.42 -2.30 15.90
C GLN A 119 -20.98 -1.88 15.60
N VAL A 120 -20.42 -2.29 14.45
CA VAL A 120 -19.09 -1.87 13.99
C VAL A 120 -19.03 -0.35 13.81
N LEU A 121 -20.02 0.26 13.16
CA LEU A 121 -20.11 1.71 12.99
C LEU A 121 -20.18 2.43 14.35
N GLN A 122 -20.91 1.88 15.32
CA GLN A 122 -20.99 2.45 16.67
C GLN A 122 -19.64 2.41 17.38
N VAL A 123 -18.90 1.30 17.28
CA VAL A 123 -17.55 1.18 17.84
C VAL A 123 -16.57 2.13 17.13
N ALA A 124 -16.61 2.17 15.80
CA ALA A 124 -15.76 3.04 14.99
C ALA A 124 -15.97 4.51 15.34
N LYS A 125 -17.23 4.94 15.51
CA LYS A 125 -17.60 6.29 15.93
C LYS A 125 -17.08 6.61 17.34
N MET A 126 -17.28 5.70 18.29
CA MET A 126 -16.78 5.88 19.66
C MET A 126 -15.25 6.06 19.70
N LEU A 127 -14.52 5.25 18.91
CA LEU A 127 -13.06 5.35 18.81
C LEU A 127 -12.61 6.62 18.09
N HIS A 128 -13.33 7.04 17.05
CA HIS A 128 -13.06 8.30 16.34
C HIS A 128 -13.24 9.50 17.27
N ASP A 129 -14.35 9.54 18.03
CA ASP A 129 -14.63 10.58 19.00
C ASP A 129 -13.61 10.60 20.16
N SER A 130 -13.19 9.41 20.67
CA SER A 130 -12.21 9.33 21.77
C SER A 130 -10.81 9.79 21.36
N HIS A 131 -10.49 9.71 20.06
CA HIS A 131 -9.21 10.11 19.48
C HIS A 131 -9.34 11.39 18.62
N ALA A 132 -10.37 12.21 18.82
CA ALA A 132 -10.60 13.43 18.02
C ALA A 132 -9.46 14.45 18.07
N SER A 133 -8.62 14.41 19.13
CA SER A 133 -7.42 15.25 19.27
C SER A 133 -6.15 14.61 18.70
N TRP A 134 -6.27 13.54 17.90
CA TRP A 134 -5.12 12.91 17.28
C TRP A 134 -4.37 13.89 16.39
N CYS A 135 -3.04 13.90 16.51
CA CYS A 135 -2.15 14.63 15.64
C CYS A 135 -0.90 13.78 15.40
N THR A 136 -0.34 13.90 14.20
CA THR A 136 0.87 13.20 13.77
C THR A 136 1.79 14.18 13.07
N ASP A 137 3.07 14.14 13.42
CA ASP A 137 4.14 14.87 12.73
C ASP A 137 4.82 13.99 11.66
N ILE A 138 4.47 12.70 11.62
CA ILE A 138 4.93 11.78 10.59
C ILE A 138 4.39 12.25 9.23
N CYS A 139 5.31 12.52 8.30
CA CYS A 139 4.96 12.72 6.90
C CYS A 139 4.63 11.36 6.28
N HIS A 140 3.35 10.97 6.36
CA HIS A 140 2.86 9.67 5.92
C HIS A 140 3.09 9.47 4.41
N ARG A 141 3.90 8.46 4.07
CA ARG A 141 4.11 7.96 2.70
C ARG A 141 3.38 6.66 2.44
N CYS A 142 2.64 6.14 3.40
CA CYS A 142 1.67 5.08 3.24
C CYS A 142 0.59 5.28 4.30
N MET A 143 -0.46 4.48 4.18
CA MET A 143 -1.53 4.43 5.17
C MET A 143 -0.96 4.08 6.57
N PRO A 144 -1.32 4.82 7.63
CA PRO A 144 -0.80 4.61 8.99
C PRO A 144 -0.83 3.17 9.49
N ALA A 145 -1.93 2.44 9.28
CA ALA A 145 -2.05 1.04 9.65
C ALA A 145 -1.06 0.11 8.92
N GLY A 146 -0.48 0.57 7.79
CA GLY A 146 0.61 -0.13 7.13
C GLY A 146 1.95 -0.09 7.85
N LEU A 147 2.16 0.87 8.75
CA LEU A 147 3.38 0.94 9.56
C LEU A 147 3.49 -0.21 10.56
N ILE A 148 2.37 -0.81 10.94
CA ILE A 148 2.26 -1.78 12.04
C ILE A 148 1.93 -3.19 11.55
N SER A 149 1.86 -3.41 10.23
CA SER A 149 1.63 -4.74 9.68
C SER A 149 2.76 -5.69 10.05
N GLU A 150 2.41 -6.93 10.42
CA GLU A 150 3.38 -7.94 10.81
C GLU A 150 4.46 -8.18 9.73
N LEU A 151 5.67 -8.46 10.20
CA LEU A 151 6.85 -8.65 9.37
C LEU A 151 7.43 -10.04 9.58
N ASN A 152 7.31 -10.92 8.58
CA ASN A 152 8.02 -12.20 8.58
C ASN A 152 8.98 -12.30 7.39
N LEU A 153 10.16 -11.70 7.54
CA LEU A 153 11.20 -11.70 6.49
C LEU A 153 11.65 -13.10 6.06
N LYS A 154 11.59 -14.10 6.96
CA LYS A 154 11.98 -15.48 6.64
C LYS A 154 11.03 -16.13 5.65
N GLU A 155 9.72 -15.96 5.84
CA GLU A 155 8.71 -16.48 4.93
C GLU A 155 8.80 -15.82 3.55
N VAL A 156 9.03 -14.50 3.50
CA VAL A 156 9.24 -13.77 2.24
C VAL A 156 10.49 -14.28 1.51
N ILE A 157 11.59 -14.52 2.22
CA ILE A 157 12.81 -15.10 1.64
C ILE A 157 12.53 -16.52 1.12
N ALA A 158 11.82 -17.36 1.86
CA ALA A 158 11.45 -18.71 1.43
C ALA A 158 10.55 -18.69 0.17
N TYR A 159 9.61 -17.74 0.09
CA TYR A 159 8.76 -17.51 -1.07
C TYR A 159 9.58 -17.16 -2.33
N VAL A 160 10.57 -16.27 -2.19
CA VAL A 160 11.48 -15.89 -3.27
C VAL A 160 12.38 -17.06 -3.70
N ASP A 161 12.95 -17.79 -2.75
CA ASP A 161 13.89 -18.88 -3.02
C ASP A 161 13.22 -20.09 -3.70
N SER A 162 12.03 -20.47 -3.22
CA SER A 162 11.23 -21.55 -3.79
C SER A 162 10.61 -21.20 -5.14
N LYS A 163 10.63 -19.90 -5.49
CA LYS A 163 9.90 -19.32 -6.62
C LYS A 163 8.43 -19.73 -6.60
N ALA A 164 7.81 -19.66 -5.43
CA ALA A 164 6.42 -20.09 -5.21
C ALA A 164 5.41 -19.29 -6.07
N TYR A 165 5.81 -18.12 -6.55
CA TYR A 165 5.06 -17.31 -7.52
C TYR A 165 5.03 -17.88 -8.95
N ILE A 166 5.86 -18.89 -9.28
CA ILE A 166 5.80 -19.52 -10.61
C ILE A 166 4.67 -20.56 -10.61
N LEU A 167 3.71 -20.35 -11.51
CA LEU A 167 2.61 -21.28 -11.79
C LEU A 167 3.13 -22.71 -12.03
N ARG A 168 2.69 -23.66 -11.19
CA ARG A 168 2.93 -25.08 -11.39
C ARG A 168 1.64 -25.76 -11.83
N GLU A 169 1.69 -26.44 -12.97
CA GLU A 169 0.60 -27.32 -13.39
C GLU A 169 0.76 -28.66 -12.67
N GLU A 170 -0.11 -28.95 -11.71
CA GLU A 170 -0.27 -30.32 -11.22
C GLU A 170 -1.25 -31.05 -12.11
N LYS A 171 -0.79 -32.15 -12.71
CA LYS A 171 -1.66 -33.08 -13.43
C LYS A 171 -2.34 -33.98 -12.41
N VAL A 172 -3.64 -33.84 -12.26
CA VAL A 172 -4.45 -34.78 -11.50
C VAL A 172 -4.77 -35.99 -12.40
N ASP A 173 -4.91 -37.18 -11.80
CA ASP A 173 -5.11 -38.47 -12.49
C ASP A 173 -6.28 -38.49 -13.50
N GLU A 174 -7.22 -37.55 -13.38
CA GLU A 174 -8.40 -37.43 -14.25
C GLU A 174 -8.19 -36.51 -15.48
N GLY A 175 -6.98 -36.02 -15.71
CA GLY A 175 -6.68 -35.12 -16.85
C GLY A 175 -7.08 -33.66 -16.62
N THR A 176 -7.58 -33.33 -15.42
CA THR A 176 -7.78 -31.96 -14.95
C THR A 176 -6.43 -31.41 -14.46
N SER A 177 -5.99 -30.27 -14.98
CA SER A 177 -4.85 -29.54 -14.45
C SER A 177 -5.34 -28.55 -13.41
N ASN A 178 -4.97 -28.74 -12.14
CA ASN A 178 -5.14 -27.70 -11.15
C ASN A 178 -3.98 -26.71 -11.28
N ILE A 179 -4.34 -25.43 -11.30
CA ILE A 179 -3.40 -24.31 -11.30
C ILE A 179 -3.47 -23.69 -9.91
N ASP A 180 -2.48 -23.99 -9.07
CA ASP A 180 -2.34 -23.35 -7.76
C ASP A 180 -1.32 -22.22 -7.85
N ILE A 181 -1.77 -21.01 -7.51
CA ILE A 181 -0.92 -19.85 -7.28
C ILE A 181 -0.75 -19.73 -5.76
N THR A 182 0.48 -19.85 -5.27
CA THR A 182 0.75 -19.61 -3.85
C THR A 182 0.69 -18.10 -3.58
N PRO A 183 -0.22 -17.62 -2.72
CA PRO A 183 -0.30 -16.21 -2.40
C PRO A 183 0.99 -15.74 -1.70
N PRO A 184 1.42 -14.48 -1.89
CA PRO A 184 2.59 -13.95 -1.23
C PRO A 184 2.38 -13.87 0.30
N PRO A 185 3.38 -14.21 1.14
CA PRO A 185 3.29 -14.12 2.61
C PRO A 185 3.49 -12.67 3.11
N PHE A 186 3.13 -11.68 2.29
CA PHE A 186 3.29 -10.27 2.60
C PHE A 186 2.22 -9.47 1.85
N ARG A 187 1.76 -8.37 2.46
CA ARG A 187 0.94 -7.37 1.78
C ARG A 187 1.86 -6.23 1.31
N SER A 188 1.94 -6.00 0.00
CA SER A 188 2.55 -4.79 -0.54
C SER A 188 1.57 -3.64 -0.37
N ILE A 189 1.88 -2.69 0.51
CA ILE A 189 1.06 -1.48 0.67
C ILE A 189 1.54 -0.44 -0.34
N SER A 190 0.59 0.13 -1.08
CA SER A 190 0.89 1.24 -1.97
C SER A 190 1.42 2.41 -1.16
N MET A 191 2.69 2.73 -1.35
CA MET A 191 3.24 3.97 -0.84
C MET A 191 2.57 5.12 -1.60
N PHE A 192 2.07 6.12 -0.88
CA PHE A 192 1.83 7.43 -1.44
C PHE A 192 3.12 7.89 -2.11
N GLY A 193 3.12 7.87 -3.45
CA GLY A 193 4.17 8.48 -4.22
C GLY A 193 4.25 9.98 -3.89
N ASP A 194 5.31 10.62 -4.36
CA ASP A 194 5.28 12.08 -4.46
C ASP A 194 4.00 12.47 -5.19
N LYS A 195 3.20 13.40 -4.63
CA LYS A 195 1.91 13.78 -5.21
C LYS A 195 2.09 13.93 -6.72
N PRO A 196 1.38 13.13 -7.53
CA PRO A 196 1.61 13.17 -8.97
C PRO A 196 1.43 14.61 -9.43
N LYS A 197 2.33 15.08 -10.30
CA LYS A 197 2.22 16.39 -10.97
C LYS A 197 1.02 16.46 -11.93
N TYR A 198 0.04 15.58 -11.78
CA TYR A 198 -1.13 15.53 -12.62
C TYR A 198 -2.34 15.09 -11.80
N CYS A 199 -3.50 15.55 -12.25
CA CYS A 199 -4.78 15.11 -11.74
C CYS A 199 -5.74 14.88 -12.90
N ILE A 200 -6.37 13.71 -12.92
CA ILE A 200 -7.28 13.29 -14.00
C ILE A 200 -8.68 13.16 -13.41
N HIS A 201 -9.58 14.04 -13.83
CA HIS A 201 -10.98 14.03 -13.42
C HIS A 201 -11.87 13.69 -14.62
N SER A 202 -12.90 12.89 -14.41
CA SER A 202 -13.99 12.77 -15.38
C SER A 202 -14.86 14.03 -15.29
N GLN A 203 -15.16 14.66 -16.42
CA GLN A 203 -15.84 15.95 -16.41
C GLN A 203 -17.33 15.88 -16.77
N LYS A 204 -17.77 14.82 -17.45
CA LYS A 204 -19.17 14.71 -17.88
C LYS A 204 -19.62 13.26 -17.97
N THR A 205 -20.50 12.87 -17.05
CA THR A 205 -21.31 11.65 -17.11
C THR A 205 -22.73 12.04 -17.52
N ASP A 206 -23.15 11.70 -18.73
CA ASP A 206 -24.57 11.79 -19.07
C ASP A 206 -25.28 10.60 -18.41
N LEU A 207 -26.23 10.87 -17.51
CA LEU A 207 -27.06 9.84 -16.89
C LEU A 207 -28.22 9.51 -17.82
N VAL A 208 -28.25 8.29 -18.36
CA VAL A 208 -29.22 7.87 -19.38
C VAL A 208 -30.08 6.74 -18.82
N PRO A 209 -31.42 6.85 -18.83
CA PRO A 209 -32.29 5.77 -18.39
C PRO A 209 -32.18 4.57 -19.34
N ILE A 210 -32.21 3.37 -18.78
CA ILE A 210 -32.22 2.13 -19.57
C ILE A 210 -33.60 1.96 -20.20
N PRO A 211 -33.74 1.91 -21.54
CA PRO A 211 -35.02 1.75 -22.22
C PRO A 211 -35.70 0.44 -21.82
N GLU A 212 -37.02 0.44 -21.61
CA GLU A 212 -37.78 -0.80 -21.36
C GLU A 212 -37.62 -1.84 -22.49
N ALA A 213 -37.39 -1.35 -23.71
CA ALA A 213 -37.16 -2.17 -24.89
C ALA A 213 -35.75 -2.82 -24.94
N SER A 214 -34.83 -2.43 -24.05
CA SER A 214 -33.47 -2.97 -24.03
C SER A 214 -33.47 -4.49 -23.84
N LEU A 215 -32.49 -5.16 -24.45
CA LEU A 215 -32.29 -6.60 -24.29
C LEU A 215 -32.08 -6.98 -22.82
N PHE A 216 -31.41 -6.11 -22.05
CA PHE A 216 -31.24 -6.29 -20.60
C PHE A 216 -32.59 -6.32 -19.86
N ASN A 217 -33.46 -5.35 -20.09
CA ASN A 217 -34.79 -5.32 -19.47
C ASN A 217 -35.65 -6.51 -19.91
N ARG A 218 -35.66 -6.81 -21.22
CA ARG A 218 -36.50 -7.87 -21.81
C ARG A 218 -36.08 -9.30 -21.44
N TYR A 219 -34.78 -9.57 -21.32
CA TYR A 219 -34.25 -10.93 -21.18
C TYR A 219 -33.63 -11.21 -19.80
N MET A 220 -33.14 -10.21 -19.08
CA MET A 220 -32.41 -10.41 -17.81
C MET A 220 -33.17 -9.91 -16.59
N ARG A 221 -33.91 -8.78 -16.71
CA ARG A 221 -34.77 -8.26 -15.63
C ARG A 221 -36.20 -8.78 -15.66
N ALA A 222 -36.65 -9.33 -16.79
CA ALA A 222 -38.01 -9.86 -16.91
C ALA A 222 -38.27 -10.98 -15.90
N VAL A 223 -39.38 -10.86 -15.15
CA VAL A 223 -39.84 -11.86 -14.15
C VAL A 223 -40.13 -13.22 -14.80
N SER A 224 -40.54 -13.19 -16.06
CA SER A 224 -40.82 -14.38 -16.86
C SER A 224 -39.96 -14.38 -18.11
N SER A 225 -39.28 -15.50 -18.40
CA SER A 225 -38.44 -15.63 -19.59
C SER A 225 -39.25 -15.33 -20.86
N PRO A 226 -38.76 -14.45 -21.74
CA PRO A 226 -39.44 -14.15 -22.99
C PRO A 226 -39.60 -15.41 -23.84
N LYS A 227 -40.77 -15.55 -24.48
CA LYS A 227 -41.10 -16.72 -25.32
C LYS A 227 -40.26 -16.80 -26.59
N GLU A 228 -39.68 -15.67 -27.00
CA GLU A 228 -38.82 -15.56 -28.17
C GLU A 228 -37.38 -15.94 -27.83
N LYS A 229 -36.84 -16.96 -28.50
CA LYS A 229 -35.42 -17.32 -28.38
C LYS A 229 -34.56 -16.34 -29.18
N LEU A 230 -33.61 -15.70 -28.51
CA LEU A 230 -32.62 -14.85 -29.15
C LEU A 230 -31.64 -15.73 -29.96
N LYS A 231 -31.50 -15.49 -31.26
CA LYS A 231 -30.48 -16.15 -32.10
C LYS A 231 -29.26 -15.24 -32.19
N CYS A 232 -28.29 -15.44 -31.31
CA CYS A 232 -27.08 -14.63 -31.24
C CYS A 232 -25.84 -15.38 -31.75
N SER A 233 -24.86 -14.63 -32.23
CA SER A 233 -23.50 -15.13 -32.47
C SER A 233 -22.78 -15.41 -31.14
N ASN A 234 -21.65 -16.14 -31.17
CA ASN A 234 -20.85 -16.38 -29.96
C ASN A 234 -20.38 -15.07 -29.30
N THR A 235 -20.00 -14.06 -30.10
CA THR A 235 -19.54 -12.76 -29.59
C THR A 235 -20.67 -11.97 -28.93
N GLN A 236 -21.86 -11.98 -29.54
CA GLN A 236 -23.06 -11.36 -28.96
C GLN A 236 -23.48 -12.08 -27.68
N TYR A 237 -23.43 -13.42 -27.66
CA TYR A 237 -23.72 -14.21 -26.47
C TYR A 237 -22.78 -13.87 -25.32
N GLN A 238 -21.47 -13.80 -25.57
CA GLN A 238 -20.49 -13.40 -24.57
C GLN A 238 -20.76 -12.00 -24.02
N ALA A 239 -21.10 -11.03 -24.88
CA ALA A 239 -21.43 -9.67 -24.45
C ALA A 239 -22.70 -9.61 -23.59
N LEU A 240 -23.72 -10.41 -23.93
CA LEU A 240 -24.93 -10.53 -23.13
C LEU A 240 -24.65 -11.20 -21.78
N CYS A 241 -23.81 -12.24 -21.73
CA CYS A 241 -23.39 -12.85 -20.47
C CYS A 241 -22.67 -11.86 -19.54
N LEU A 242 -21.86 -10.93 -20.08
CA LEU A 242 -21.20 -9.90 -19.29
C LEU A 242 -22.18 -8.97 -18.57
N ILE A 243 -23.25 -8.54 -19.24
CA ILE A 243 -24.27 -7.67 -18.61
C ILE A 243 -25.26 -8.45 -17.75
N ALA A 244 -25.34 -9.78 -17.86
CA ALA A 244 -26.18 -10.61 -17.00
C ALA A 244 -25.71 -10.64 -15.53
N GLN A 245 -24.44 -10.27 -15.28
CA GLN A 245 -23.84 -10.13 -13.96
C GLN A 245 -24.09 -8.75 -13.32
N ILE A 246 -24.80 -7.85 -14.01
CA ILE A 246 -25.09 -6.51 -13.52
C ILE A 246 -26.38 -6.54 -12.70
N ASP A 247 -26.39 -5.83 -11.57
CA ASP A 247 -27.53 -5.73 -10.68
C ASP A 247 -28.81 -5.30 -11.44
N LYS A 248 -29.87 -6.11 -11.30
CA LYS A 248 -31.18 -5.90 -11.89
C LYS A 248 -31.88 -4.63 -11.38
N LYS A 249 -31.41 -4.01 -10.30
CA LYS A 249 -31.91 -2.73 -9.81
C LYS A 249 -31.39 -1.54 -10.61
N VAL A 250 -30.35 -1.71 -11.43
CA VAL A 250 -29.82 -0.63 -12.27
C VAL A 250 -30.90 -0.14 -13.24
N THR A 251 -31.21 1.15 -13.17
CA THR A 251 -32.22 1.82 -14.01
C THR A 251 -31.63 2.85 -14.96
N HIS A 252 -30.40 3.27 -14.70
CA HIS A 252 -29.69 4.31 -15.46
C HIS A 252 -28.24 3.88 -15.67
N VAL A 253 -27.63 4.38 -16.74
CA VAL A 253 -26.21 4.20 -17.05
C VAL A 253 -25.52 5.55 -17.19
N GLU A 254 -24.21 5.57 -16.98
CA GLU A 254 -23.40 6.77 -17.07
C GLU A 254 -22.46 6.70 -18.28
N PHE A 255 -22.50 7.73 -19.14
CA PHE A 255 -21.56 7.86 -20.25
C PHE A 255 -20.51 8.93 -19.99
N THR A 256 -19.25 8.51 -19.91
CA THR A 256 -18.13 9.44 -19.81
C THR A 256 -17.79 10.01 -21.19
N GLN A 257 -18.00 11.29 -21.41
CA GLN A 257 -17.70 11.96 -22.71
C GLN A 257 -16.29 12.53 -22.78
N SER A 258 -15.75 13.00 -21.66
CA SER A 258 -14.44 13.66 -21.62
C SER A 258 -13.71 13.43 -20.29
N LEU A 259 -12.38 13.46 -20.38
CA LEU A 259 -11.47 13.50 -19.23
C LEU A 259 -10.78 14.86 -19.19
N ASN A 260 -10.80 15.48 -18.03
CA ASN A 260 -10.01 16.65 -17.71
C ASN A 260 -8.69 16.23 -17.10
N VAL A 261 -7.59 16.70 -17.69
CA VAL A 261 -6.25 16.44 -17.21
C VAL A 261 -5.62 17.78 -16.84
N LYS A 262 -5.30 17.95 -15.57
CA LYS A 262 -4.51 19.08 -15.09
C LYS A 262 -3.09 18.58 -14.86
N ILE A 263 -2.09 19.26 -15.42
CA ILE A 263 -0.67 18.92 -15.24
C ILE A 263 0.03 20.13 -14.64
N ASP A 264 0.77 19.89 -13.56
CA ASP A 264 1.66 20.86 -12.94
C ASP A 264 3.03 20.85 -13.63
N LEU A 265 3.36 21.97 -14.28
CA LEU A 265 4.62 22.21 -14.97
C LEU A 265 5.47 23.25 -14.25
N SER A 266 5.19 23.54 -12.98
CA SER A 266 5.99 24.45 -12.14
C SER A 266 7.45 23.98 -11.98
N SER A 267 7.72 22.70 -12.20
CA SER A 267 9.06 22.12 -12.28
C SER A 267 9.17 21.15 -13.47
N PRO A 268 10.38 20.97 -14.04
CA PRO A 268 10.59 20.01 -15.12
C PRO A 268 10.10 18.61 -14.77
N MET A 269 9.48 17.93 -15.74
CA MET A 269 9.04 16.55 -15.62
C MET A 269 10.16 15.62 -16.08
N SER A 270 10.52 14.65 -15.25
CA SER A 270 11.42 13.57 -15.58
C SER A 270 10.78 12.59 -16.57
N LYS A 271 11.62 11.81 -17.28
CA LYS A 271 11.14 10.77 -18.19
C LYS A 271 10.18 9.77 -17.50
N ARG A 272 10.50 9.38 -16.26
CA ARG A 272 9.66 8.48 -15.46
C ARG A 272 8.29 9.11 -15.14
N GLU A 273 8.27 10.37 -14.73
CA GLU A 273 7.00 11.08 -14.45
C GLU A 273 6.13 11.19 -15.71
N LEU A 274 6.74 11.39 -16.88
CA LEU A 274 6.02 11.38 -18.16
C LEU A 274 5.44 9.99 -18.48
N GLU A 275 6.24 8.93 -18.33
CA GLU A 275 5.78 7.54 -18.55
C GLU A 275 4.66 7.16 -17.58
N LEU A 276 4.72 7.60 -16.32
CA LEU A 276 3.65 7.43 -15.33
C LEU A 276 2.38 8.16 -15.74
N LEU A 277 2.48 9.42 -16.16
CA LEU A 277 1.33 10.19 -16.65
C LEU A 277 0.68 9.50 -17.85
N MET A 278 1.47 9.07 -18.84
CA MET A 278 0.95 8.39 -20.02
C MET A 278 0.29 7.07 -19.67
N SER A 279 0.88 6.28 -18.76
CA SER A 279 0.30 5.01 -18.30
C SER A 279 -1.00 5.22 -17.51
N ALA A 280 -1.05 6.24 -16.64
CA ALA A 280 -2.24 6.60 -15.89
C ALA A 280 -3.37 7.11 -16.80
N LEU A 281 -3.03 7.90 -17.82
CA LEU A 281 -4.00 8.33 -18.85
C LEU A 281 -4.54 7.14 -19.63
N HIS A 282 -3.66 6.23 -20.08
CA HIS A 282 -4.06 5.03 -20.79
C HIS A 282 -5.04 4.20 -19.96
N HIS A 283 -4.68 3.87 -18.71
CA HIS A 283 -5.53 3.13 -17.79
C HIS A 283 -6.88 3.82 -17.56
N LYS A 284 -6.87 5.14 -17.35
CA LYS A 284 -8.09 5.90 -17.08
C LYS A 284 -9.00 5.90 -18.31
N ILE A 285 -8.46 6.10 -19.51
CA ILE A 285 -9.25 6.08 -20.74
C ILE A 285 -9.81 4.67 -20.98
N GLU A 286 -8.99 3.63 -20.91
CA GLU A 286 -9.41 2.23 -21.06
C GLU A 286 -10.53 1.86 -20.08
N ARG A 287 -10.40 2.24 -18.80
CA ARG A 287 -11.44 2.04 -17.78
C ARG A 287 -12.75 2.72 -18.16
N HIS A 288 -12.71 3.97 -18.61
CA HIS A 288 -13.93 4.70 -19.02
C HIS A 288 -14.51 4.19 -20.35
N GLN A 289 -13.67 3.74 -21.30
CA GLN A 289 -14.12 3.08 -22.52
C GLN A 289 -14.83 1.75 -22.22
N THR A 290 -14.29 0.97 -21.29
CA THR A 290 -14.91 -0.27 -20.80
C THR A 290 -16.27 0.01 -20.16
N LYS A 291 -16.34 1.00 -19.26
CA LYS A 291 -17.62 1.43 -18.65
C LYS A 291 -18.64 1.92 -19.69
N ASN A 292 -18.20 2.71 -20.67
CA ASN A 292 -19.07 3.19 -21.74
C ASN A 292 -19.55 2.03 -22.63
N ARG A 293 -18.71 1.03 -22.90
CA ARG A 293 -19.10 -0.20 -23.62
C ARG A 293 -20.16 -0.97 -22.84
N THR A 294 -19.96 -1.19 -21.54
CA THR A 294 -20.96 -1.83 -20.68
C THR A 294 -22.27 -1.06 -20.67
N SER A 295 -22.21 0.27 -20.58
CA SER A 295 -23.37 1.15 -20.64
C SER A 295 -24.10 1.04 -21.98
N ALA A 296 -23.37 1.01 -23.10
CA ALA A 296 -23.96 0.83 -24.43
C ALA A 296 -24.62 -0.55 -24.60
N LEU A 297 -24.03 -1.61 -24.01
CA LEU A 297 -24.64 -2.94 -24.00
C LEU A 297 -25.94 -2.97 -23.19
N LEU A 298 -26.01 -2.26 -22.07
CA LEU A 298 -27.22 -2.15 -21.25
C LEU A 298 -28.35 -1.38 -21.97
N LEU A 299 -27.99 -0.41 -22.82
CA LEU A 299 -28.95 0.36 -23.62
C LEU A 299 -29.42 -0.34 -24.89
N ALA A 300 -28.69 -1.35 -25.38
CA ALA A 300 -28.98 -1.99 -26.66
C ALA A 300 -30.37 -2.66 -26.69
N GLU A 301 -31.19 -2.30 -27.67
CA GLU A 301 -32.53 -2.84 -27.90
C GLU A 301 -32.53 -4.05 -28.85
N ASN A 302 -31.46 -4.24 -29.60
CA ASN A 302 -31.31 -5.31 -30.60
C ASN A 302 -29.84 -5.79 -30.72
N LEU A 303 -29.66 -6.91 -31.43
CA LEU A 303 -28.35 -7.55 -31.60
C LEU A 303 -27.37 -6.73 -32.46
N GLU A 304 -27.87 -5.88 -33.36
CA GLU A 304 -27.02 -5.01 -34.17
C GLU A 304 -26.37 -3.91 -33.30
N GLU A 305 -27.11 -3.37 -32.34
CA GLU A 305 -26.61 -2.43 -31.34
C GLU A 305 -25.62 -3.09 -30.36
N VAL A 306 -25.82 -4.37 -30.02
CA VAL A 306 -24.83 -5.16 -29.26
C VAL A 306 -23.50 -5.26 -30.04
N ASP A 307 -23.57 -5.54 -31.34
CA ASP A 307 -22.38 -5.57 -32.18
C ASP A 307 -21.72 -4.18 -32.27
N GLN A 308 -22.51 -3.12 -32.35
CA GLN A 308 -22.00 -1.75 -32.38
C GLN A 308 -21.30 -1.37 -31.07
N ALA A 309 -21.89 -1.69 -29.91
CA ALA A 309 -21.29 -1.46 -28.60
C ALA A 309 -19.93 -2.19 -28.45
N ASN A 310 -19.80 -3.38 -29.06
CA ASN A 310 -18.56 -4.15 -29.08
C ASN A 310 -17.49 -3.63 -30.06
N ARG A 311 -17.83 -2.77 -31.02
CA ARG A 311 -16.90 -2.23 -32.04
C ARG A 311 -16.09 -1.01 -31.59
N ASN A 312 -16.21 -0.57 -30.33
CA ASN A 312 -15.49 0.61 -29.85
C ASN A 312 -13.97 0.47 -29.94
N ILE A 313 -13.29 1.61 -30.16
CA ILE A 313 -11.83 1.72 -30.31
C ILE A 313 -11.15 1.20 -29.04
N ASP A 314 -10.50 0.05 -29.16
CA ASP A 314 -9.66 -0.55 -28.13
C ASP A 314 -8.30 0.14 -28.16
N LEU A 315 -7.90 0.78 -27.05
CA LEU A 315 -6.57 1.35 -26.88
C LEU A 315 -5.50 0.27 -26.64
N GLY A 316 -5.91 -0.99 -26.58
CA GLY A 316 -5.10 -2.12 -26.12
C GLY A 316 -5.24 -2.31 -24.63
N THR A 317 -4.80 -3.48 -24.16
CA THR A 317 -4.80 -3.81 -22.73
C THR A 317 -3.78 -2.94 -21.99
N PHE A 318 -4.20 -2.37 -20.86
CA PHE A 318 -3.27 -1.72 -19.94
C PHE A 318 -2.18 -2.68 -19.46
N ASP A 319 -0.92 -2.32 -19.71
CA ASP A 319 0.25 -3.06 -19.21
C ASP A 319 0.44 -2.77 -17.72
N LEU A 320 -0.25 -3.55 -16.90
CA LEU A 320 -0.21 -3.45 -15.44
C LEU A 320 1.20 -3.68 -14.91
N ALA A 321 1.95 -4.64 -15.46
CA ALA A 321 3.32 -4.90 -15.04
C ALA A 321 4.24 -3.70 -15.26
N ASN A 322 4.12 -3.02 -16.41
CA ASN A 322 4.87 -1.80 -16.67
C ASN A 322 4.46 -0.65 -15.73
N TYR A 323 3.16 -0.49 -15.45
CA TYR A 323 2.71 0.49 -14.48
C TYR A 323 3.24 0.22 -13.07
N MET A 324 3.19 -1.03 -12.61
CA MET A 324 3.78 -1.45 -11.33
C MET A 324 5.30 -1.20 -11.30
N ASP A 325 6.01 -1.50 -12.39
CA ASP A 325 7.43 -1.20 -12.52
C ASP A 325 7.75 0.30 -12.44
N LEU A 326 6.89 1.15 -13.00
CA LEU A 326 7.05 2.61 -12.98
C LEU A 326 6.71 3.21 -11.61
N THR A 327 5.75 2.63 -10.89
CA THR A 327 5.27 3.13 -9.58
C THR A 327 6.06 2.58 -8.41
N LYS A 328 6.78 1.46 -8.58
CA LYS A 328 7.48 0.81 -7.47
C LYS A 328 8.48 1.71 -6.77
N TYR A 329 8.72 1.39 -5.50
CA TYR A 329 9.69 2.06 -4.66
C TYR A 329 11.11 1.96 -5.25
N GLN A 330 11.91 3.03 -5.15
CA GLN A 330 13.23 3.09 -5.79
C GLN A 330 14.36 2.78 -4.81
N ILE A 331 14.80 1.52 -4.80
CA ILE A 331 15.98 1.07 -4.04
C ILE A 331 17.16 0.96 -4.99
N LEU A 332 18.17 1.82 -4.81
CA LEU A 332 19.38 1.74 -5.63
C LEU A 332 20.10 0.41 -5.41
N GLY A 333 20.42 -0.26 -6.52
CA GLY A 333 21.10 -1.55 -6.49
C GLY A 333 20.17 -2.76 -6.39
N VAL A 334 18.84 -2.57 -6.42
CA VAL A 334 17.86 -3.67 -6.52
C VAL A 334 17.28 -3.72 -7.92
N SER A 335 17.74 -4.67 -8.73
CA SER A 335 17.33 -4.81 -10.14
C SER A 335 16.96 -6.23 -10.54
N SER A 336 17.10 -7.19 -9.62
CA SER A 336 16.86 -8.61 -9.85
C SER A 336 16.36 -9.29 -8.58
N PHE A 337 15.73 -10.47 -8.69
CA PHE A 337 15.34 -11.28 -7.53
C PHE A 337 16.52 -11.65 -6.63
N THR A 338 17.73 -11.77 -7.19
CA THR A 338 18.95 -11.97 -6.38
C THR A 338 19.26 -10.75 -5.51
N ASP A 339 19.03 -9.54 -6.03
CA ASP A 339 19.20 -8.31 -5.25
C ASP A 339 18.08 -8.12 -4.24
N VAL A 340 16.85 -8.54 -4.55
CA VAL A 340 15.74 -8.60 -3.59
C VAL A 340 16.09 -9.48 -2.40
N LYS A 341 16.56 -10.72 -2.65
CA LYS A 341 17.03 -11.61 -1.59
C LYS A 341 18.12 -10.98 -0.73
N ARG A 342 19.11 -10.34 -1.37
CA ARG A 342 20.17 -9.61 -0.66
C ARG A 342 19.60 -8.49 0.20
N ALA A 343 18.68 -7.70 -0.33
CA ALA A 343 18.03 -6.60 0.38
C ALA A 343 17.22 -7.11 1.59
N LEU A 344 16.47 -8.20 1.45
CA LEU A 344 15.74 -8.84 2.57
C LEU A 344 16.69 -9.32 3.68
N LEU A 345 17.80 -9.98 3.32
CA LEU A 345 18.84 -10.36 4.28
C LEU A 345 19.49 -9.13 4.96
N GLY A 346 19.65 -8.05 4.20
CA GLY A 346 20.11 -6.76 4.71
C GLY A 346 19.14 -6.13 5.70
N LEU A 347 17.83 -6.22 5.44
CA LEU A 347 16.77 -5.78 6.37
C LEU A 347 16.80 -6.60 7.65
N MET A 348 16.92 -7.94 7.57
CA MET A 348 17.05 -8.79 8.76
C MET A 348 18.23 -8.35 9.64
N ALA A 349 19.40 -8.12 9.03
CA ALA A 349 20.59 -7.66 9.75
C ALA A 349 20.45 -6.24 10.31
N TRP A 350 19.68 -5.38 9.64
CA TRP A 350 19.38 -4.05 10.14
C TRP A 350 18.43 -4.10 11.35
N HIS A 351 17.37 -4.89 11.28
CA HIS A 351 16.46 -5.13 12.40
C HIS A 351 17.22 -5.69 13.59
N GLU A 352 18.03 -6.73 13.39
CA GLU A 352 18.86 -7.33 14.44
C GLU A 352 19.77 -6.30 15.14
N HIS A 353 20.24 -5.29 14.42
CA HIS A 353 21.17 -4.31 14.98
C HIS A 353 20.48 -3.10 15.64
N PHE A 354 19.24 -2.79 15.28
CA PHE A 354 18.61 -1.51 15.63
C PHE A 354 17.20 -1.63 16.21
N ILE A 355 16.57 -2.79 16.13
CA ILE A 355 15.19 -3.00 16.56
C ILE A 355 15.17 -4.08 17.62
N LYS A 356 14.56 -3.76 18.76
CA LYS A 356 14.14 -4.76 19.75
C LYS A 356 12.65 -4.96 19.66
N THR A 357 12.22 -6.20 19.83
CA THR A 357 10.80 -6.55 19.93
C THR A 357 10.45 -6.67 21.42
N GLY A 358 9.47 -5.88 21.87
CA GLY A 358 8.89 -5.99 23.20
C GLY A 358 8.02 -7.24 23.36
N ASP A 359 7.65 -7.56 24.61
CA ASP A 359 6.81 -8.72 24.94
C ASP A 359 5.39 -8.61 24.32
N ASP A 360 4.95 -7.40 24.03
CA ASP A 360 3.70 -7.05 23.36
C ASP A 360 3.84 -6.96 21.83
N HIS A 361 4.95 -7.46 21.28
CA HIS A 361 5.35 -7.33 19.88
C HIS A 361 5.62 -5.91 19.39
N SER A 362 5.71 -4.91 20.29
CA SER A 362 6.11 -3.55 19.92
C SER A 362 7.54 -3.52 19.37
N LEU A 363 7.76 -2.68 18.36
CA LEU A 363 9.10 -2.46 17.80
C LEU A 363 9.72 -1.22 18.41
N ILE A 364 10.83 -1.41 19.11
CA ILE A 364 11.58 -0.34 19.77
C ILE A 364 12.87 -0.10 19.00
N TYR A 365 13.07 1.14 18.54
CA TYR A 365 14.36 1.54 17.99
C TYR A 365 15.40 1.62 19.11
N GLU A 366 16.26 0.62 19.20
CA GLU A 366 17.37 0.57 20.13
C GLU A 366 18.58 -0.05 19.43
N LYS A 367 19.62 0.76 19.24
CA LYS A 367 20.87 0.26 18.69
C LYS A 367 21.49 -0.76 19.64
N ALA A 368 21.83 -1.93 19.12
CA ALA A 368 22.50 -2.97 19.86
C ALA A 368 23.86 -2.52 20.40
N ASN A 369 24.21 -2.99 21.60
CA ASN A 369 25.46 -2.67 22.29
C ASN A 369 26.68 -3.48 21.79
N HIS A 370 26.53 -4.22 20.71
CA HIS A 370 27.58 -5.06 20.12
C HIS A 370 27.99 -4.55 18.72
N HIS A 371 29.00 -5.18 18.13
CA HIS A 371 29.48 -4.74 16.83
C HIS A 371 28.47 -5.13 15.74
N GLN A 372 28.32 -4.31 14.70
CA GLN A 372 27.41 -4.56 13.58
C GLN A 372 27.69 -5.91 12.88
N TYR A 373 28.95 -6.33 12.91
CA TYR A 373 29.37 -7.62 12.36
C TYR A 373 28.68 -8.80 13.05
N ASP A 374 28.43 -8.71 14.36
CA ASP A 374 27.80 -9.77 15.13
C ASP A 374 26.32 -9.93 14.70
N SER A 375 25.64 -8.84 14.32
CA SER A 375 24.30 -8.91 13.69
C SER A 375 24.34 -9.65 12.34
N PHE A 376 25.43 -9.55 11.58
CA PHE A 376 25.57 -10.29 10.32
C PHE A 376 25.77 -11.78 10.57
N GLU A 377 26.53 -12.13 11.61
CA GLU A 377 26.72 -13.53 12.02
C GLU A 377 25.40 -14.12 12.52
N ALA A 378 24.67 -13.43 13.39
CA ALA A 378 23.35 -13.86 13.89
C ALA A 378 22.35 -14.14 12.76
N VAL A 379 22.32 -13.30 11.71
CA VAL A 379 21.49 -13.58 10.52
C VAL A 379 22.02 -14.76 9.73
N THR A 380 23.34 -14.92 9.59
CA THR A 380 23.96 -16.05 8.88
C THR A 380 23.58 -17.39 9.54
N GLU A 381 23.60 -17.44 10.87
CA GLU A 381 23.28 -18.63 11.67
C GLU A 381 21.86 -19.13 11.44
N GLN A 382 20.91 -18.23 11.16
CA GLN A 382 19.52 -18.58 10.86
C GLN A 382 19.34 -19.35 9.52
N PHE A 383 20.38 -19.41 8.69
CA PHE A 383 20.36 -20.09 7.40
C PHE A 383 21.43 -21.19 7.28
N ILE A 384 21.82 -21.79 8.41
CA ILE A 384 22.60 -23.03 8.43
C ILE A 384 21.70 -24.18 7.98
N ASP A 385 22.20 -25.04 7.09
CA ASP A 385 21.52 -26.28 6.71
C ASP A 385 21.68 -27.30 7.84
N GLU A 386 20.56 -27.79 8.38
CA GLU A 386 20.56 -28.73 9.51
C GLU A 386 21.24 -30.06 9.17
N ASN A 387 21.26 -30.46 7.89
CA ASN A 387 21.84 -31.73 7.48
C ASN A 387 23.36 -31.66 7.28
N THR A 388 23.87 -30.51 6.82
CA THR A 388 25.30 -30.33 6.54
C THR A 388 26.04 -29.54 7.60
N GLY A 389 25.34 -28.75 8.42
CA GLY A 389 25.93 -27.77 9.33
C GLY A 389 26.59 -26.59 8.62
N GLU A 390 26.46 -26.49 7.30
CA GLU A 390 27.04 -25.41 6.50
C GLU A 390 26.02 -24.32 6.20
N VAL A 391 26.49 -23.08 6.02
CA VAL A 391 25.64 -21.96 5.61
C VAL A 391 25.10 -22.22 4.20
N LYS A 392 23.78 -22.11 4.03
CA LYS A 392 23.12 -22.28 2.74
C LYS A 392 23.74 -21.38 1.67
N LYS A 393 23.89 -21.90 0.45
CA LYS A 393 24.49 -21.16 -0.66
C LYS A 393 23.74 -19.83 -0.90
N GLY A 394 24.50 -18.74 -0.94
CA GLY A 394 23.96 -17.40 -1.13
C GLY A 394 23.55 -16.69 0.16
N TYR A 395 23.66 -17.32 1.33
CA TYR A 395 23.34 -16.74 2.64
C TYR A 395 24.56 -16.35 3.48
N GLY A 396 25.76 -16.38 2.89
CA GLY A 396 26.99 -16.03 3.61
C GLY A 396 27.09 -14.55 3.99
N LEU A 397 27.97 -14.26 4.95
CA LEU A 397 28.19 -12.93 5.54
C LEU A 397 28.43 -11.81 4.51
N ASN A 398 29.19 -12.09 3.46
CA ASN A 398 29.43 -11.12 2.39
C ASN A 398 28.15 -10.74 1.62
N THR A 399 27.19 -11.66 1.48
CA THR A 399 25.89 -11.37 0.86
C THR A 399 25.08 -10.45 1.78
N ILE A 400 24.98 -10.80 3.05
CA ILE A 400 24.23 -10.04 4.06
C ILE A 400 24.79 -8.61 4.16
N LYS A 401 26.12 -8.46 4.28
CA LYS A 401 26.78 -7.15 4.34
C LYS A 401 26.49 -6.27 3.12
N LYS A 402 26.49 -6.85 1.91
CA LYS A 402 26.13 -6.12 0.68
C LYS A 402 24.68 -5.65 0.71
N GLY A 403 23.77 -6.53 1.11
CA GLY A 403 22.36 -6.20 1.32
C GLY A 403 22.16 -5.09 2.35
N TYR A 404 22.82 -5.20 3.50
CA TYR A 404 22.77 -4.23 4.58
C TYR A 404 23.19 -2.83 4.13
N ASN A 405 24.24 -2.72 3.30
CA ASN A 405 24.68 -1.44 2.76
C ASN A 405 23.63 -0.80 1.84
N VAL A 406 22.98 -1.60 0.99
CA VAL A 406 21.89 -1.15 0.11
C VAL A 406 20.72 -0.62 0.95
N ILE A 407 20.28 -1.41 1.92
CA ILE A 407 19.17 -1.06 2.83
C ILE A 407 19.50 0.17 3.67
N SER A 408 20.71 0.23 4.23
CA SER A 408 21.13 1.39 5.03
C SER A 408 21.09 2.67 4.20
N VAL A 409 21.54 2.65 2.94
CA VAL A 409 21.43 3.82 2.05
C VAL A 409 19.97 4.18 1.77
N ALA A 410 19.09 3.19 1.59
CA ALA A 410 17.67 3.43 1.38
C ALA A 410 17.00 4.05 2.62
N ILE A 411 17.25 3.51 3.81
CA ILE A 411 16.74 4.06 5.09
C ILE A 411 17.26 5.48 5.29
N GLN A 412 18.54 5.74 5.01
CA GLN A 412 19.10 7.09 5.09
C GLN A 412 18.41 8.10 4.18
N ARG A 413 17.89 7.67 3.03
CA ARG A 413 17.09 8.53 2.15
C ARG A 413 15.71 8.81 2.71
N GLU A 414 15.03 7.82 3.28
CA GLU A 414 13.75 8.08 3.94
C GLU A 414 13.90 8.94 5.20
N LEU A 415 14.98 8.76 5.96
CA LEU A 415 15.30 9.64 7.09
C LEU A 415 15.45 11.10 6.67
N ILE A 416 15.94 11.36 5.44
CA ILE A 416 16.02 12.71 4.89
C ILE A 416 14.63 13.30 4.66
N ASN A 417 13.63 12.48 4.29
CA ASN A 417 12.25 12.93 4.11
C ASN A 417 11.53 13.17 5.45
N GLN A 418 11.99 12.52 6.52
CA GLN A 418 11.39 12.56 7.85
C GLN A 418 12.05 13.54 8.83
N ARG A 419 13.08 14.29 8.40
CA ARG A 419 13.92 15.14 9.28
C ARG A 419 13.37 16.53 9.57
N TYR A 420 12.31 16.96 8.88
CA TYR A 420 11.77 18.31 9.06
C TYR A 420 11.31 18.47 10.51
N GLY A 421 11.75 19.53 11.18
CA GLY A 421 11.42 19.77 12.59
C GLY A 421 12.14 18.85 13.58
N ARG A 422 13.04 17.96 13.12
CA ARG A 422 13.70 16.96 13.98
C ARG A 422 15.19 17.20 14.19
N TYR A 423 15.64 16.98 15.43
CA TYR A 423 17.05 17.07 15.82
C TYR A 423 17.88 15.95 15.19
N GLN A 424 19.03 16.32 14.61
CA GLN A 424 19.95 15.38 13.99
C GLN A 424 21.15 15.13 14.90
N GLU A 425 21.17 13.97 15.57
CA GLU A 425 22.30 13.53 16.41
C GLU A 425 23.49 13.03 15.56
N ARG A 426 23.99 13.89 14.66
CA ARG A 426 25.14 13.60 13.81
C ARG A 426 26.23 14.63 14.02
N LYS A 427 27.47 14.21 13.73
CA LYS A 427 28.58 15.15 13.64
C LYS A 427 28.30 16.15 12.51
N LEU A 428 28.24 17.43 12.84
CA LEU A 428 28.13 18.48 11.83
C LEU A 428 29.32 18.40 10.87
N SER A 429 29.03 18.31 9.57
CA SER A 429 30.04 18.51 8.52
C SER A 429 30.39 19.99 8.41
N SER A 430 31.54 20.29 7.81
CA SER A 430 31.97 21.68 7.55
C SER A 430 30.95 22.43 6.67
N GLU A 431 30.41 21.76 5.65
CA GLU A 431 29.38 22.30 4.77
C GLU A 431 28.09 22.63 5.54
N ARG A 432 27.62 21.69 6.38
CA ARG A 432 26.43 21.90 7.21
C ARG A 432 26.63 23.03 8.20
N LYS A 433 27.81 23.10 8.82
CA LYS A 433 28.16 24.18 9.74
C LYS A 433 28.08 25.54 9.04
N LYS A 434 28.65 25.66 7.84
CA LYS A 434 28.62 26.89 7.05
C LYS A 434 27.19 27.29 6.65
N ALA A 435 26.37 26.33 6.23
CA ALA A 435 24.95 26.58 5.90
C ALA A 435 24.14 27.09 7.10
N LEU A 436 24.50 26.64 8.32
CA LEU A 436 23.85 27.04 9.56
C LEU A 436 24.39 28.35 10.16
N GLU A 437 25.45 28.95 9.63
CA GLU A 437 26.05 30.17 10.21
C GLU A 437 25.02 31.32 10.29
N ASN A 438 24.24 31.51 9.23
CA ASN A 438 23.23 32.56 9.12
C ASN A 438 21.80 32.10 9.43
N SER A 439 21.62 30.84 9.82
CA SER A 439 20.30 30.32 10.16
C SER A 439 19.81 30.86 11.50
N PRO A 440 18.49 31.10 11.65
CA PRO A 440 17.93 31.59 12.90
C PRO A 440 18.14 30.58 14.03
N VAL A 441 18.35 31.12 15.23
CA VAL A 441 18.38 30.33 16.47
C VAL A 441 16.96 30.04 16.89
N ILE A 442 16.68 28.78 17.20
CA ILE A 442 15.37 28.30 17.67
C ILE A 442 15.46 28.10 19.19
N PRO A 443 14.46 28.50 19.98
CA PRO A 443 14.45 28.16 21.39
C PRO A 443 14.18 26.65 21.59
N ALA A 444 14.72 26.08 22.68
CA ALA A 444 14.54 24.66 23.00
C ALA A 444 13.07 24.27 23.28
N SER A 445 12.21 25.25 23.59
CA SER A 445 10.76 25.06 23.76
C SER A 445 10.05 24.59 22.49
N ASP A 446 10.57 25.01 21.33
CA ASP A 446 9.94 24.81 20.03
C ASP A 446 10.43 23.51 19.35
N LEU A 447 11.24 22.73 20.06
CA LEU A 447 11.66 21.41 19.62
C LEU A 447 10.51 20.41 19.77
N HIS A 448 10.52 19.39 18.91
CA HIS A 448 9.71 18.19 19.12
C HIS A 448 10.02 17.57 20.50
N ASP A 449 9.01 17.04 21.18
CA ASP A 449 9.15 16.54 22.57
C ASP A 449 10.25 15.47 22.70
N ASN A 450 10.31 14.53 21.77
CA ASN A 450 11.34 13.48 21.70
C ASN A 450 12.77 14.03 21.59
N ASP A 451 12.95 15.26 21.06
CA ASP A 451 14.27 15.84 20.81
C ASP A 451 14.75 16.71 21.97
N LYS A 452 13.84 17.20 22.83
CA LYS A 452 14.16 18.13 23.93
C LYS A 452 15.24 17.59 24.86
N GLN A 453 15.09 16.35 25.33
CA GLN A 453 16.04 15.72 26.23
C GLN A 453 17.41 15.54 25.56
N MET A 454 17.44 15.00 24.34
CA MET A 454 18.69 14.76 23.59
C MET A 454 19.45 16.05 23.30
N VAL A 455 18.75 17.12 22.93
CA VAL A 455 19.34 18.44 22.69
C VAL A 455 19.88 19.03 23.98
N ASN A 456 19.14 18.96 25.09
CA ASN A 456 19.61 19.43 26.39
C ASN A 456 20.88 18.68 26.85
N ASP A 457 20.91 17.35 26.70
CA ASP A 457 22.10 16.55 27.00
C ASP A 457 23.28 16.90 26.09
N ARG A 458 23.01 17.23 24.83
CA ARG A 458 24.05 17.71 23.90
C ARG A 458 24.60 19.07 24.33
N LEU A 459 23.75 20.02 24.69
CA LEU A 459 24.13 21.34 25.17
C LEU A 459 24.95 21.24 26.47
N GLY A 460 24.52 20.40 27.42
CA GLY A 460 25.26 20.11 28.65
C GLY A 460 26.67 19.55 28.38
N ARG A 461 26.80 18.60 27.45
CA ARG A 461 28.10 18.04 27.01
C ARG A 461 29.00 19.06 26.31
N LEU A 462 28.44 20.08 25.64
CA LEU A 462 29.22 21.17 25.06
C LEU A 462 29.70 22.14 26.13
N ALA A 463 28.81 22.50 27.06
CA ALA A 463 29.13 23.38 28.18
C ALA A 463 30.24 22.79 29.07
N SER A 464 30.19 21.49 29.35
CA SER A 464 31.24 20.79 30.12
C SER A 464 32.62 20.78 29.43
N ARG A 465 32.66 21.09 28.12
CA ARG A 465 33.89 21.21 27.32
C ARG A 465 34.29 22.66 27.04
N GLY A 466 33.60 23.64 27.65
CA GLY A 466 33.87 25.07 27.48
C GLY A 466 33.30 25.69 26.20
N TYR A 467 32.35 25.02 25.54
CA TYR A 467 31.65 25.54 24.36
C TYR A 467 30.26 26.03 24.74
N GLU A 468 29.74 27.00 23.99
CA GLU A 468 28.29 27.27 23.93
C GLU A 468 27.68 26.50 22.77
N GLY A 469 26.38 26.23 22.83
CA GLY A 469 25.66 25.55 21.76
C GLY A 469 24.43 26.37 21.37
N GLU A 470 24.27 26.63 20.08
CA GLU A 470 23.06 27.22 19.51
C GLU A 470 22.24 26.13 18.82
N ILE A 471 20.91 26.17 18.99
CA ILE A 471 19.97 25.31 18.27
C ILE A 471 19.58 26.07 17.00
N LYS A 472 19.79 25.48 15.82
CA LYS A 472 19.50 26.12 14.53
C LYS A 472 18.76 25.19 13.59
N GLN A 473 17.89 25.78 12.76
CA GLN A 473 17.21 25.08 11.68
C GLN A 473 17.96 25.24 10.37
N HIS A 474 18.21 24.15 9.66
CA HIS A 474 18.67 24.22 8.28
C HIS A 474 17.50 24.50 7.32
N GLU A 475 17.79 24.95 6.09
CA GLU A 475 16.79 25.17 5.03
C GLU A 475 15.91 23.95 4.70
N ASP A 476 16.40 22.75 5.00
CA ASP A 476 15.66 21.50 4.79
C ASP A 476 14.79 21.13 6.01
N GLY A 477 14.65 22.05 6.97
CA GLY A 477 13.87 21.92 8.18
C GLY A 477 14.54 21.16 9.32
N SER A 478 15.70 20.52 9.08
CA SER A 478 16.38 19.74 10.12
C SER A 478 16.98 20.61 11.21
N ILE A 479 16.90 20.15 12.46
CA ILE A 479 17.38 20.87 13.64
C ILE A 479 18.76 20.37 14.05
N TRP A 480 19.67 21.30 14.37
CA TRP A 480 21.06 21.00 14.71
C TRP A 480 21.53 21.82 15.91
N VAL A 481 22.45 21.25 16.70
CA VAL A 481 23.17 21.97 17.76
C VAL A 481 24.55 22.36 17.24
N VAL A 482 24.76 23.66 17.02
CA VAL A 482 26.01 24.23 16.51
C VAL A 482 26.90 24.66 17.67
N PRO A 483 28.10 24.07 17.84
CA PRO A 483 29.03 24.48 18.87
C PRO A 483 29.71 25.81 18.52
N LEU A 484 29.61 26.76 19.44
CA LEU A 484 30.34 28.03 19.44
C LEU A 484 31.51 27.92 20.40
N ARG A 485 32.69 28.37 19.95
CA ARG A 485 33.82 28.58 20.87
C ARG A 485 33.51 29.83 21.69
N LYS A 486 33.60 29.69 23.01
CA LYS A 486 33.70 30.84 23.91
C LYS A 486 34.96 31.65 23.63
#